data_AF-A0A382I6F4-F1
#
_entry.id   AF-A0A382I6F4-F1
#
_cell.length_a   1.000
_cell.length_b   1.000
_cell.length_c   1.000
_cell.angle_alpha   90.00
_cell.angle_beta   90.00
_cell.angle_gamma   90.00
#
_symmetry.space_group_name_H-M   'P 1'
#
loop_
_entity.id
_entity.type
_entity.pdbx_description
1 polymer ?
#
loop_
_entity_poly.entity_id
_entity_poly.type
_entity_poly.pdbx_seq_one_letter_code
_entity_poly.pdbx_strand_id
1 'polypeptide(L)'
;MKEMTLMNAIKENKLLSIFSFSFIVIFIFLGIWQLERADQKIVLMEEFQTKQTQAPEPLSQSSLEWSRVYVEGFYDPTRQILIDNQIDRSKAGYKIFTPFHLNERKLIMIDRGWIPQGNTRNDLPDIAFISPKIRVVGTLIVPEVGVVA
;
A
#
# COMPACT_ATOMS: atom_id res chain seq x y z
N MET A 1 -21.63 51.67 11.75
CA MET A 1 -20.49 51.80 12.69
C MET A 1 -19.50 50.64 12.60
N LYS A 2 -19.94 49.37 12.68
CA LYS A 2 -19.06 48.17 12.66
C LYS A 2 -18.15 48.04 11.41
N GLU A 3 -18.70 48.34 10.23
CA GLU A 3 -17.99 48.39 8.94
C GLU A 3 -16.80 49.36 8.95
N MET A 4 -17.00 50.56 9.50
CA MET A 4 -15.99 51.62 9.54
C MET A 4 -14.83 51.27 10.49
N THR A 5 -15.11 50.57 11.59
CA THR A 5 -14.09 50.00 12.49
C THR A 5 -13.33 48.83 11.88
N LEU A 6 -13.98 47.95 11.10
CA LEU A 6 -13.33 46.82 10.43
C LEU A 6 -12.34 47.30 9.35
N MET A 7 -12.80 48.23 8.51
CA MET A 7 -11.96 48.82 7.46
C MET A 7 -10.74 49.54 8.04
N ASN A 8 -10.89 50.24 9.17
CA ASN A 8 -9.77 50.89 9.85
C ASN A 8 -8.78 49.87 10.45
N ALA A 9 -9.28 48.79 11.08
CA ALA A 9 -8.43 47.73 11.62
C ALA A 9 -7.62 46.98 10.54
N ILE A 10 -8.22 46.73 9.36
CA ILE A 10 -7.52 46.14 8.20
C ILE A 10 -6.44 47.09 7.68
N LYS A 11 -6.70 48.40 7.70
CA LYS A 11 -5.78 49.43 7.21
C LYS A 11 -4.58 49.66 8.14
N GLU A 12 -4.75 49.46 9.45
CA GLU A 12 -3.65 49.47 10.42
C GLU A 12 -2.81 48.18 10.35
N ASN A 13 -3.43 47.02 10.14
CA ASN A 13 -2.77 45.71 10.10
C ASN A 13 -2.67 45.11 8.68
N LYS A 14 -2.22 45.91 7.70
CA LYS A 14 -2.15 45.50 6.29
C LYS A 14 -1.29 44.27 6.04
N LEU A 15 -0.15 44.16 6.71
CA LEU A 15 0.75 43.01 6.57
C LEU A 15 0.07 41.71 7.00
N LEU A 16 -0.62 41.72 8.14
CA LEU A 16 -1.36 40.55 8.64
C LEU A 16 -2.53 40.19 7.72
N SER A 17 -3.20 41.19 7.14
CA SER A 17 -4.30 40.97 6.20
C SER A 17 -3.83 40.36 4.89
N ILE A 18 -2.71 40.83 4.33
CA ILE A 18 -2.07 40.26 3.13
C ILE A 18 -1.60 38.83 3.40
N PHE A 19 -0.96 38.60 4.55
CA PHE A 19 -0.53 37.27 4.97
C PHE A 19 -1.71 36.31 5.10
N SER A 20 -2.80 36.72 5.74
CA SER A 20 -3.99 35.87 5.88
C SER A 20 -4.62 35.57 4.52
N PHE A 21 -4.72 36.58 3.65
CA PHE A 21 -5.26 36.41 2.31
C PHE A 21 -4.41 35.47 1.44
N SER A 22 -3.07 35.55 1.52
CA SER A 22 -2.20 34.64 0.77
C SER A 22 -2.40 33.18 1.20
N PHE A 23 -2.55 32.91 2.49
CA PHE A 23 -2.87 31.57 2.99
C PHE A 23 -4.24 31.07 2.54
N ILE A 24 -5.26 31.94 2.51
CA ILE A 24 -6.58 31.57 1.97
C ILE A 24 -6.44 31.11 0.50
N VAL A 25 -5.71 31.87 -0.32
CA VAL A 25 -5.48 31.52 -1.72
C VAL A 25 -4.72 30.20 -1.84
N ILE A 26 -3.65 30.00 -1.07
CA ILE A 26 -2.88 28.75 -1.05
C ILE A 26 -3.76 27.56 -0.65
N PHE A 27 -4.60 27.70 0.38
CA PHE A 27 -5.48 26.63 0.84
C PHE A 27 -6.56 26.28 -0.17
N ILE A 28 -7.07 27.24 -0.95
CA ILE A 28 -7.98 26.95 -2.06
C ILE A 28 -7.27 26.10 -3.12
N PHE A 29 -6.05 26.48 -3.51
CA PHE A 29 -5.26 25.68 -4.47
C PHE A 29 -4.94 24.27 -3.94
N LEU A 30 -4.57 24.15 -2.67
CA LEU A 30 -4.34 22.85 -2.05
C LEU A 30 -5.64 22.05 -1.96
N GLY A 31 -6.78 22.67 -1.70
CA GLY A 31 -8.08 22.02 -1.68
C GLY A 31 -8.45 21.43 -3.06
N ILE A 32 -8.23 22.19 -4.13
CA ILE A 32 -8.41 21.70 -5.51
C ILE A 32 -7.48 20.52 -5.79
N TRP A 33 -6.21 20.65 -5.42
CA TRP A 33 -5.24 19.57 -5.60
C TRP A 33 -5.64 18.29 -4.84
N GLN A 34 -6.19 18.41 -3.63
CA GLN A 34 -6.70 17.26 -2.88
C GLN A 34 -7.87 16.57 -3.58
N LEU A 35 -8.77 17.32 -4.23
CA LEU A 35 -9.87 16.76 -5.02
C LEU A 35 -9.34 16.00 -6.24
N GLU A 36 -8.44 16.62 -7.01
CA GLU A 36 -7.79 15.96 -8.15
C GLU A 36 -7.06 14.68 -7.73
N ARG A 37 -6.36 14.71 -6.59
CA ARG A 37 -5.66 13.54 -6.06
C ARG A 37 -6.64 12.45 -5.59
N ALA A 38 -7.82 12.82 -5.12
CA ALA A 38 -8.87 11.88 -4.78
C ALA A 38 -9.42 11.18 -6.04
N ASP A 39 -9.68 11.94 -7.10
CA ASP A 39 -10.14 11.39 -8.38
C ASP A 39 -9.11 10.42 -8.98
N GLN A 40 -7.83 10.76 -8.94
CA GLN A 40 -6.75 9.84 -9.35
C GLN A 40 -6.78 8.52 -8.58
N LYS A 41 -7.04 8.56 -7.27
CA LYS A 41 -7.14 7.34 -6.44
C LYS A 41 -8.37 6.52 -6.78
N ILE A 42 -9.49 7.16 -7.12
CA ILE A 42 -10.72 6.47 -7.52
C ILE A 42 -10.47 5.71 -8.82
N VAL A 43 -9.85 6.32 -9.82
CA VAL A 43 -9.52 5.66 -11.10
C VAL A 43 -8.62 4.44 -10.88
N LEU A 44 -7.57 4.57 -10.05
CA LEU A 44 -6.68 3.45 -9.73
C LEU A 44 -7.41 2.32 -8.98
N MET A 45 -8.32 2.66 -8.07
CA MET A 45 -9.13 1.68 -7.35
C MET A 45 -10.06 0.92 -8.30
N GLU A 46 -10.69 1.62 -9.25
CA GLU A 46 -11.57 1.01 -10.26
C GLU A 46 -10.78 0.06 -11.18
N GLU A 47 -9.59 0.47 -11.63
CA GLU A 47 -8.71 -0.40 -12.42
C GLU A 47 -8.32 -1.66 -11.65
N PHE A 48 -7.92 -1.50 -10.39
CA PHE A 48 -7.59 -2.62 -9.50
C PHE A 48 -8.79 -3.56 -9.34
N GLN A 49 -9.96 -3.03 -8.99
CA GLN A 49 -11.19 -3.81 -8.80
C GLN A 49 -11.57 -4.58 -10.07
N THR A 50 -11.51 -3.92 -11.23
CA THR A 50 -11.77 -4.56 -12.52
C THR A 50 -10.87 -5.77 -12.72
N LYS A 51 -9.56 -5.63 -12.51
CA LYS A 51 -8.60 -6.75 -12.60
C LYS A 51 -8.85 -7.83 -11.54
N GLN A 52 -9.28 -7.47 -10.33
CA GLN A 52 -9.60 -8.44 -9.28
C GLN A 52 -10.83 -9.31 -9.59
N THR A 53 -11.78 -8.81 -10.37
CA THR A 53 -12.99 -9.58 -10.77
C THR A 53 -12.75 -10.58 -11.90
N GLN A 54 -11.61 -10.48 -12.61
CA GLN A 54 -11.27 -11.39 -13.69
C GLN A 54 -10.91 -12.79 -13.16
N ALA A 55 -11.18 -13.81 -13.98
CA ALA A 55 -10.78 -15.16 -13.67
C ALA A 55 -9.24 -15.25 -13.60
N PRO A 56 -8.67 -15.95 -12.61
CA PRO A 56 -7.22 -16.08 -12.52
C PRO A 56 -6.63 -16.83 -13.72
N GLU A 57 -5.59 -16.27 -14.31
CA GLU A 57 -4.86 -16.87 -15.43
C GLU A 57 -3.49 -17.43 -14.98
N PRO A 58 -2.88 -18.38 -15.72
CA PRO A 58 -1.53 -18.83 -15.42
C PRO A 58 -0.54 -17.65 -15.47
N LEU A 59 0.34 -17.53 -14.46
CA LEU A 59 1.37 -16.48 -14.46
C LEU A 59 2.26 -16.59 -15.71
N SER A 60 2.38 -15.49 -16.45
CA SER A 60 3.19 -15.39 -17.66
C SER A 60 4.00 -14.08 -17.69
N GLN A 61 4.89 -13.94 -18.67
CA GLN A 61 5.66 -12.69 -18.86
C GLN A 61 4.79 -11.52 -19.34
N SER A 62 3.59 -11.80 -19.86
CA SER A 62 2.63 -10.79 -20.28
C SER A 62 1.65 -10.41 -19.18
N SER A 63 1.71 -11.05 -18.01
CA SER A 63 0.87 -10.69 -16.87
C SER A 63 1.21 -9.28 -16.38
N LEU A 64 0.18 -8.45 -16.26
CA LEU A 64 0.32 -7.05 -15.82
C LEU A 64 0.17 -6.93 -14.31
N GLU A 65 0.68 -5.83 -13.74
CA GLU A 65 0.46 -5.50 -12.34
C GLU A 65 -1.04 -5.48 -11.99
N TRP A 66 -1.35 -6.00 -10.80
CA TRP A 66 -2.68 -6.22 -10.23
C TRP A 66 -3.54 -7.29 -10.91
N SER A 67 -3.03 -7.99 -11.92
CA SER A 67 -3.76 -9.11 -12.54
C SER A 67 -3.92 -10.27 -11.54
N ARG A 68 -5.08 -10.94 -11.60
CA ARG A 68 -5.32 -12.19 -10.89
C ARG A 68 -4.62 -13.33 -11.62
N VAL A 69 -3.71 -13.99 -10.93
CA VAL A 69 -2.90 -15.08 -11.52
C VAL A 69 -2.88 -16.29 -10.62
N TYR A 70 -2.57 -17.46 -11.19
CA TYR A 70 -2.26 -18.66 -10.44
C TYR A 70 -0.93 -19.27 -10.85
N VAL A 71 -0.31 -19.95 -9.90
CA VAL A 71 0.94 -20.69 -10.05
C VAL A 71 0.82 -22.05 -9.39
N GLU A 72 1.59 -23.02 -9.87
CA GLU A 72 1.69 -24.35 -9.26
C GLU A 72 3.13 -24.64 -8.87
N GLY A 73 3.32 -25.27 -7.73
CA GLY A 73 4.66 -25.41 -7.15
C GLY A 73 4.60 -25.75 -5.68
N PHE A 74 5.67 -25.45 -4.96
CA PHE A 74 5.76 -25.65 -3.52
C PHE A 74 6.49 -24.48 -2.86
N TYR A 75 6.11 -24.18 -1.62
CA TYR A 75 6.83 -23.22 -0.78
C TYR A 75 8.16 -23.80 -0.29
N ASP A 76 9.15 -22.93 -0.11
CA ASP A 76 10.32 -23.20 0.72
C ASP A 76 10.11 -22.62 2.14
N PRO A 77 9.62 -23.41 3.11
CA PRO A 77 9.37 -22.94 4.47
C PRO A 77 10.66 -22.64 5.25
N THR A 78 11.84 -23.00 4.73
CA THR A 78 13.13 -22.78 5.40
C THR A 78 13.67 -21.36 5.20
N ARG A 79 13.19 -20.64 4.19
CA ARG A 79 13.68 -19.31 3.79
C ARG A 79 12.59 -18.24 3.87
N GLN A 80 11.84 -18.22 4.96
CA GLN A 80 10.78 -17.24 5.17
C GLN A 80 11.36 -15.89 5.59
N ILE A 81 10.78 -14.80 5.07
CA ILE A 81 11.13 -13.42 5.43
C ILE A 81 9.98 -12.82 6.21
N LEU A 82 10.29 -12.28 7.38
CA LEU A 82 9.38 -11.50 8.20
C LEU A 82 9.76 -10.03 8.08
N ILE A 83 8.88 -9.23 7.49
CA ILE A 83 9.01 -7.78 7.49
C ILE A 83 8.34 -7.25 8.75
N ASP A 84 9.11 -6.62 9.63
CA ASP A 84 8.63 -6.08 10.90
C ASP A 84 7.95 -4.71 10.75
N ASN A 85 7.48 -4.17 11.89
CA ASN A 85 6.83 -2.86 11.98
C ASN A 85 5.62 -2.69 11.04
N GLN A 86 4.97 -3.79 10.68
CA GLN A 86 3.76 -3.76 9.87
C GLN A 86 2.57 -3.58 10.79
N ILE A 87 1.84 -2.49 10.61
CA ILE A 87 0.65 -2.18 11.40
C ILE A 87 -0.58 -2.61 10.62
N ASP A 88 -1.32 -3.58 11.15
CA ASP A 88 -2.65 -3.93 10.66
C ASP A 88 -3.67 -3.81 11.80
N ARG A 89 -4.81 -3.17 11.54
CA ARG A 89 -5.90 -2.94 12.51
C ARG A 89 -5.40 -2.45 13.88
N SER A 90 -4.50 -1.46 13.88
CA SER A 90 -3.89 -0.85 15.07
C SER A 90 -3.02 -1.79 15.91
N LYS A 91 -2.58 -2.93 15.38
CA LYS A 91 -1.65 -3.85 16.02
C LYS A 91 -0.36 -3.93 15.21
N ALA A 92 0.77 -3.90 15.91
CA ALA A 92 2.06 -4.18 15.30
C ALA A 92 2.21 -5.68 15.04
N GLY A 93 2.88 -6.03 13.95
CA GLY A 93 3.11 -7.41 13.55
C GLY A 93 4.08 -7.52 12.40
N TYR A 94 4.06 -8.70 11.80
CA TYR A 94 4.98 -9.07 10.73
C TYR A 94 4.20 -9.41 9.47
N LYS A 95 4.71 -8.94 8.34
CA LYS A 95 4.27 -9.43 7.03
C LYS A 95 5.15 -10.59 6.61
N ILE A 96 4.52 -11.70 6.23
CA ILE A 96 5.20 -12.95 5.95
C ILE A 96 5.34 -13.10 4.44
N PHE A 97 6.58 -13.17 3.99
CA PHE A 97 6.89 -13.57 2.63
C PHE A 97 7.54 -14.95 2.66
N THR A 98 7.13 -15.82 1.74
CA THR A 98 7.74 -17.15 1.59
C THR A 98 8.10 -17.40 0.13
N PRO A 99 9.34 -17.84 -0.15
CA PRO A 99 9.73 -18.21 -1.50
C PRO A 99 8.90 -19.41 -1.98
N PHE A 100 8.50 -19.37 -3.25
CA PHE A 100 7.69 -20.40 -3.90
C PHE A 100 8.37 -20.83 -5.19
N HIS A 101 8.69 -22.11 -5.27
CA HIS A 101 9.30 -22.72 -6.44
C HIS A 101 8.22 -23.18 -7.40
N LEU A 102 8.17 -22.57 -8.59
CA LEU A 102 7.32 -23.06 -9.67
C LEU A 102 7.98 -24.32 -10.29
N ASN A 103 9.29 -24.20 -10.54
CA ASN A 103 10.17 -25.22 -11.12
C ASN A 103 11.59 -25.01 -10.53
N GLU A 104 12.56 -25.89 -10.86
CA GLU A 104 13.95 -25.79 -10.35
C GLU A 104 14.66 -24.44 -10.61
N ARG A 105 14.24 -23.69 -11.63
CA ARG A 105 14.89 -22.43 -12.06
C ARG A 105 14.05 -21.17 -11.84
N LYS A 106 12.81 -21.29 -11.38
CA LYS A 106 11.89 -20.16 -11.22
C LYS A 106 11.38 -20.09 -9.78
N LEU A 107 11.74 -19.00 -9.12
CA LEU A 107 11.34 -18.65 -7.77
C LEU A 107 10.52 -17.37 -7.83
N ILE A 108 9.43 -17.32 -7.08
CA ILE A 108 8.70 -16.09 -6.80
C ILE A 108 8.55 -15.92 -5.30
N MET A 109 8.34 -14.70 -4.85
CA MET A 109 7.99 -14.43 -3.47
C MET A 109 6.46 -14.38 -3.33
N ILE A 110 5.92 -15.14 -2.38
CA ILE A 110 4.48 -15.09 -2.07
C ILE A 110 4.29 -14.37 -0.75
N ASP A 111 3.51 -13.29 -0.79
CA ASP A 111 2.92 -12.64 0.38
C ASP A 111 1.86 -13.56 0.98
N ARG A 112 2.11 -14.05 2.20
CA ARG A 112 1.19 -14.92 2.95
C ARG A 112 0.31 -14.13 3.94
N GLY A 113 0.39 -12.81 3.90
CA GLY A 113 -0.37 -11.92 4.75
C GLY A 113 0.41 -11.50 5.99
N TRP A 114 -0.35 -11.16 7.04
CA TRP A 114 0.15 -10.52 8.25
C TRP A 114 -0.19 -11.35 9.49
N ILE A 115 0.73 -11.35 10.45
CA ILE A 115 0.56 -12.00 11.75
C ILE A 115 0.89 -11.01 12.87
N PRO A 116 0.09 -10.93 13.96
CA PRO A 116 0.39 -10.03 15.06
C PRO A 116 1.72 -10.38 15.72
N GLN A 117 2.39 -9.35 16.23
CA GLN A 117 3.55 -9.53 17.09
C GLN A 117 3.12 -10.19 18.40
N GLY A 118 3.98 -11.06 18.94
CA GLY A 118 3.85 -11.56 20.32
C GLY A 118 4.07 -10.44 21.35
N ASN A 119 4.23 -10.84 22.61
CA ASN A 119 4.39 -9.90 23.72
C ASN A 119 5.63 -8.99 23.57
N THR A 120 6.67 -9.50 22.91
CA THR A 120 7.95 -8.82 22.68
C THR A 120 8.40 -9.03 21.23
N ARG A 121 9.20 -8.12 20.68
CA ARG A 121 9.78 -8.26 19.32
C ARG A 121 10.68 -9.48 19.14
N ASN A 122 11.25 -10.00 20.22
CA ASN A 122 12.09 -11.20 20.21
C ASN A 122 11.27 -12.50 20.18
N ASP A 123 9.95 -12.40 20.39
CA ASP A 123 9.02 -13.52 20.36
C ASP A 123 8.47 -13.64 18.95
N LEU A 124 9.24 -14.30 18.07
CA LEU A 124 8.85 -14.52 16.68
C LEU A 124 7.73 -15.57 16.62
N PRO A 125 6.68 -15.33 15.83
CA PRO A 125 5.59 -16.29 15.70
C PRO A 125 6.07 -17.57 15.00
N ASP A 126 5.54 -18.72 15.42
CA ASP A 126 5.76 -19.97 14.71
C ASP A 126 4.99 -19.96 13.38
N ILE A 127 5.76 -19.98 12.29
CA ILE A 127 5.28 -19.96 10.91
C ILE A 127 5.69 -21.23 10.16
N ALA A 128 6.09 -22.29 10.87
CA ALA A 128 6.44 -23.57 10.28
C ALA A 128 5.20 -24.28 9.72
N PHE A 129 5.33 -24.86 8.53
CA PHE A 129 4.28 -25.64 7.89
C PHE A 129 4.87 -26.65 6.90
N ILE A 130 4.09 -27.67 6.58
CA ILE A 130 4.44 -28.66 5.56
C ILE A 130 4.04 -28.09 4.19
N SER A 131 4.94 -28.20 3.22
CA SER A 131 4.79 -27.62 1.88
C SER A 131 4.60 -28.71 0.82
N PRO A 132 3.36 -29.20 0.59
CA PRO A 132 3.06 -30.05 -0.55
C PRO A 132 3.05 -29.23 -1.85
N LYS A 133 3.08 -29.94 -2.99
CA LYS A 133 2.83 -29.29 -4.28
C LYS A 133 1.38 -28.81 -4.34
N ILE A 134 1.17 -27.51 -4.51
CA ILE A 134 -0.15 -26.88 -4.52
C ILE A 134 -0.27 -25.85 -5.64
N ARG A 135 -1.51 -25.49 -5.96
CA ARG A 135 -1.85 -24.31 -6.76
C ARG A 135 -2.16 -23.14 -5.83
N VAL A 136 -1.50 -22.01 -6.06
CA VAL A 136 -1.76 -20.76 -5.35
C VAL A 136 -2.36 -19.76 -6.32
N VAL A 137 -3.41 -19.07 -5.89
CA VAL A 137 -4.04 -17.98 -6.63
C VAL A 137 -3.77 -16.69 -5.88
N GLY A 138 -3.30 -15.66 -6.57
CA GLY A 138 -2.94 -14.38 -5.96
C GLY A 138 -3.06 -13.23 -6.93
N THR A 139 -2.61 -12.08 -6.46
CA THR A 139 -2.56 -10.84 -7.24
C THR A 139 -1.09 -10.53 -7.52
N LEU A 140 -0.76 -10.29 -8.80
CA LEU A 140 0.60 -9.96 -9.18
C LEU A 140 0.93 -8.53 -8.73
N ILE A 141 2.02 -8.37 -7.99
CA ILE A 141 2.53 -7.07 -7.54
C ILE A 141 3.98 -6.98 -7.99
N VAL A 142 4.34 -5.85 -8.59
CA VAL A 142 5.75 -5.52 -8.85
C VAL A 142 6.35 -5.00 -7.55
N PRO A 143 7.43 -5.60 -7.03
CA PRO A 143 8.02 -5.14 -5.78
C PRO A 143 8.55 -3.72 -5.94
N GLU A 144 8.30 -2.88 -4.93
CA GLU A 144 8.94 -1.56 -4.85
C GLU A 144 10.45 -1.72 -4.69
N VAL A 145 11.21 -0.77 -5.27
CA VAL A 145 12.67 -0.76 -5.21
C VAL A 145 13.12 -0.74 -3.75
N GLY A 146 13.76 -1.82 -3.29
CA GLY A 146 14.25 -1.97 -1.91
C GLY A 146 13.60 -3.08 -1.07
N VAL A 147 12.50 -3.69 -1.54
CA VAL A 147 11.86 -4.84 -0.84
C VAL A 147 12.54 -6.17 -1.19
N VAL A 148 13.12 -6.26 -2.39
CA VAL A 148 13.85 -7.43 -2.89
C VAL A 148 15.11 -6.90 -3.57
N ALA A 149 16.18 -6.71 -2.80
CA ALA A 149 17.53 -6.40 -3.29
C ALA A 149 18.40 -7.65 -3.25
#